data_AF-A0A944XLT7-F1
#
_entry.id   AF-A0A944XLT7-F1
#
_cell.length_a   1.000
_cell.length_b   1.000
_cell.length_c   1.000
_cell.angle_alpha   90.00
_cell.angle_beta   90.00
_cell.angle_gamma   90.00
#
_symmetry.space_group_name_H-M   'P 1'
#
loop_
_entity.id
_entity.type
_entity.pdbx_description
1 polymer ?
#
loop_
_entity_poly.entity_id
_entity_poly.type
_entity_poly.pdbx_seq_one_letter_code
_entity_poly.pdbx_strand_id
1 'polypeptide(L)'
;AHEVETWCKGLEGLAERTAEYYKQGARFAKWRAVLQITADGCPTDLAIRENAWGLARYAKICQESGLVPIIEPEILMDGDHTIDITAEVQEKVLVEVYKACSENNVFLEGTLLKPSMTVSGADNKNKAGSEEVAKMTVRTMNRCVPASVPGIMFLSGGLTEEDASVYLNTMNSIEHKSSTSLTFSYGRALQQSCLQAWNGNDIEAGQKALMARCQANSEASTGDYVAGSQPSSQDTLFEAGYKY
;
A
#
# COMPACT_ATOMS: atom_id res chain seq x y z
N ALA A 1 9.90 0.97 -23.97
CA ALA A 1 9.18 0.80 -22.70
C ALA A 1 8.61 -0.60 -22.71
N HIS A 2 8.83 -1.39 -21.66
CA HIS A 2 8.13 -2.67 -21.53
C HIS A 2 6.62 -2.39 -21.43
N GLU A 3 5.79 -3.28 -21.96
CA GLU A 3 4.33 -3.06 -22.05
C GLU A 3 3.66 -2.89 -20.68
N VAL A 4 4.24 -3.49 -19.65
CA VAL A 4 3.76 -3.45 -18.26
C VAL A 4 4.18 -2.19 -17.49
N GLU A 5 5.16 -1.43 -17.99
CA GLU A 5 5.69 -0.27 -17.29
C GLU A 5 4.81 0.97 -17.48
N THR A 6 4.56 1.66 -16.38
CA THR A 6 3.77 2.90 -16.37
C THR A 6 4.53 4.03 -15.69
N TRP A 7 4.06 5.25 -15.89
CA TRP A 7 4.66 6.46 -15.32
C TRP A 7 3.57 7.35 -14.76
N CYS A 8 3.93 8.11 -13.73
CA CYS A 8 3.04 9.08 -13.09
C CYS A 8 2.56 10.14 -14.09
N LYS A 9 1.23 10.28 -14.25
CA LYS A 9 0.57 11.34 -15.03
C LYS A 9 -0.34 12.17 -14.12
N GLY A 10 -0.48 13.47 -14.41
CA GLY A 10 -1.42 14.36 -13.70
C GLY A 10 -0.77 15.44 -12.83
N LEU A 11 0.55 15.66 -12.95
CA LEU A 11 1.23 16.76 -12.25
C LEU A 11 0.79 18.14 -12.80
N GLU A 12 0.39 18.19 -14.07
CA GLU A 12 -0.16 19.40 -14.68
C GLU A 12 -1.42 19.84 -13.94
N GLY A 13 -1.46 21.11 -13.54
CA GLY A 13 -2.56 21.71 -12.76
C GLY A 13 -2.72 21.15 -11.34
N LEU A 14 -1.76 20.36 -10.83
CA LEU A 14 -1.91 19.71 -9.54
C LEU A 14 -1.94 20.73 -8.39
N ALA A 15 -1.12 21.78 -8.45
CA ALA A 15 -1.05 22.80 -7.40
C ALA A 15 -2.38 23.53 -7.20
N GLU A 16 -3.06 23.88 -8.30
CA GLU A 16 -4.37 24.51 -8.27
C GLU A 16 -5.42 23.56 -7.68
N ARG A 17 -5.39 22.28 -8.09
CA ARG A 17 -6.31 21.27 -7.57
C ARG A 17 -6.09 21.02 -6.08
N THR A 18 -4.85 20.87 -5.62
CA THR A 18 -4.55 20.61 -4.20
C THR A 18 -4.94 21.79 -3.31
N ALA A 19 -4.69 23.01 -3.75
CA ALA A 19 -5.13 24.21 -3.03
C ALA A 19 -6.67 24.28 -2.94
N GLU A 20 -7.37 23.92 -4.01
CA GLU A 20 -8.83 23.90 -4.03
C GLU A 20 -9.40 22.78 -3.13
N TYR A 21 -8.85 21.57 -3.19
CA TYR A 21 -9.25 20.48 -2.31
C TYR A 21 -9.02 20.79 -0.84
N TYR A 22 -7.94 21.52 -0.50
CA TYR A 22 -7.72 21.97 0.87
C TYR A 22 -8.86 22.88 1.37
N LYS A 23 -9.30 23.84 0.54
CA LYS A 23 -10.45 24.72 0.85
C LYS A 23 -11.75 23.93 1.02
N GLN A 24 -11.91 22.84 0.28
CA GLN A 24 -13.06 21.93 0.38
C GLN A 24 -12.99 20.98 1.59
N GLY A 25 -11.90 20.98 2.34
CA GLY A 25 -11.76 20.23 3.61
C GLY A 25 -10.83 19.02 3.54
N ALA A 26 -10.25 18.70 2.39
CA ALA A 26 -9.23 17.65 2.31
C ALA A 26 -7.99 18.03 3.14
N ARG A 27 -7.37 17.05 3.80
CA ARG A 27 -6.15 17.24 4.62
C ARG A 27 -5.02 16.31 4.24
N PHE A 28 -5.30 15.33 3.40
CA PHE A 28 -4.31 14.47 2.78
C PHE A 28 -4.72 14.19 1.34
N ALA A 29 -3.77 13.71 0.54
CA ALA A 29 -4.00 13.23 -0.80
C ALA A 29 -3.35 11.86 -0.98
N LYS A 30 -3.64 11.17 -2.07
CA LYS A 30 -3.00 9.89 -2.42
C LYS A 30 -2.56 9.92 -3.88
N TRP A 31 -1.38 9.39 -4.17
CA TRP A 31 -0.92 9.15 -5.54
C TRP A 31 -0.30 7.78 -5.69
N ARG A 32 -0.84 6.99 -6.63
CA ARG A 32 -0.40 5.63 -6.93
C ARG A 32 0.55 5.61 -8.13
N ALA A 33 1.74 5.09 -7.92
CA ALA A 33 2.61 4.57 -8.97
C ALA A 33 2.49 3.04 -9.01
N VAL A 34 2.60 2.46 -10.20
CA VAL A 34 2.45 1.00 -10.40
C VAL A 34 3.71 0.46 -11.05
N LEU A 35 4.30 -0.53 -10.40
CA LEU A 35 5.46 -1.29 -10.87
C LEU A 35 5.10 -2.78 -10.86
N GLN A 36 5.73 -3.54 -11.75
CA GLN A 36 5.44 -4.97 -11.90
C GLN A 36 6.75 -5.75 -12.02
N ILE A 37 6.82 -6.88 -11.31
CA ILE A 37 7.93 -7.83 -11.39
C ILE A 37 7.63 -8.78 -12.56
N THR A 38 8.57 -8.93 -13.47
CA THR A 38 8.43 -9.83 -14.61
C THR A 38 9.72 -10.58 -14.90
N ALA A 39 9.60 -11.74 -15.56
CA ALA A 39 10.74 -12.58 -15.91
C ALA A 39 11.73 -11.91 -16.90
N ASP A 40 11.27 -10.93 -17.69
CA ASP A 40 12.09 -10.16 -18.63
C ASP A 40 12.78 -8.94 -17.99
N GLY A 41 12.75 -8.82 -16.66
CA GLY A 41 13.57 -7.87 -15.91
C GLY A 41 12.89 -6.56 -15.52
N CYS A 42 11.54 -6.50 -15.50
CA CYS A 42 10.83 -5.38 -14.89
C CYS A 42 10.77 -5.51 -13.36
N PRO A 43 10.67 -4.39 -12.62
CA PRO A 43 10.70 -3.02 -13.13
C PRO A 43 12.12 -2.56 -13.53
N THR A 44 12.24 -1.90 -14.68
CA THR A 44 13.53 -1.36 -15.13
C THR A 44 13.96 -0.16 -14.27
N ASP A 45 15.25 0.14 -14.26
CA ASP A 45 15.79 1.33 -13.56
C ASP A 45 15.16 2.64 -14.04
N LEU A 46 14.74 2.70 -15.30
CA LEU A 46 14.02 3.86 -15.83
C LEU A 46 12.64 3.99 -15.19
N ALA A 47 11.84 2.93 -15.18
CA ALA A 47 10.51 2.96 -14.57
C ALA A 47 10.55 3.25 -13.07
N ILE A 48 11.54 2.70 -12.35
CA ILE A 48 11.73 3.00 -10.93
C ILE A 48 12.01 4.50 -10.73
N ARG A 49 12.97 5.07 -11.48
CA ARG A 49 13.34 6.50 -11.36
C ARG A 49 12.20 7.43 -11.74
N GLU A 50 11.51 7.18 -12.85
CA GLU A 50 10.39 8.03 -13.30
C GLU A 50 9.24 8.04 -12.30
N ASN A 51 8.87 6.88 -11.75
CA ASN A 51 7.82 6.80 -10.73
C ASN A 51 8.25 7.44 -9.40
N ALA A 52 9.47 7.19 -8.94
CA ALA A 52 10.03 7.82 -7.75
C ALA A 52 10.01 9.36 -7.88
N TRP A 53 10.45 9.88 -9.02
CA TRP A 53 10.47 11.31 -9.28
C TRP A 53 9.07 11.93 -9.35
N GLY A 54 8.13 11.24 -10.02
CA GLY A 54 6.74 11.65 -10.09
C GLY A 54 6.08 11.73 -8.70
N LEU A 55 6.31 10.71 -7.86
CA LEU A 55 5.82 10.66 -6.48
C LEU A 55 6.41 11.80 -5.62
N ALA A 56 7.71 12.06 -5.74
CA ALA A 56 8.38 13.13 -4.99
C ALA A 56 7.85 14.53 -5.36
N ARG A 57 7.63 14.80 -6.65
CA ARG A 57 7.01 16.06 -7.12
C ARG A 57 5.58 16.20 -6.63
N TYR A 58 4.79 15.13 -6.75
CA TYR A 58 3.44 15.08 -6.19
C TYR A 58 3.43 15.42 -4.69
N ALA A 59 4.32 14.78 -3.92
CA ALA A 59 4.41 14.98 -2.48
C ALA A 59 4.73 16.43 -2.13
N LYS A 60 5.71 17.03 -2.83
CA LYS A 60 6.08 18.43 -2.61
C LYS A 60 4.91 19.39 -2.88
N ILE A 61 4.21 19.22 -4.00
CA ILE A 61 3.06 20.06 -4.38
C ILE A 61 1.92 19.95 -3.36
N CYS A 62 1.65 18.74 -2.85
CA CYS A 62 0.66 18.54 -1.78
C CYS A 62 1.04 19.32 -0.52
N GLN A 63 2.29 19.23 -0.09
CA GLN A 63 2.77 19.93 1.11
C GLN A 63 2.69 21.46 0.97
N GLU A 64 3.02 22.00 -0.20
CA GLU A 64 2.88 23.44 -0.47
C GLU A 64 1.43 23.94 -0.38
N SER A 65 0.45 23.04 -0.58
CA SER A 65 -0.98 23.32 -0.43
C SER A 65 -1.55 22.94 0.95
N GLY A 66 -0.72 22.43 1.87
CA GLY A 66 -1.13 22.00 3.20
C GLY A 66 -1.76 20.60 3.27
N LEU A 67 -1.66 19.78 2.22
CA LEU A 67 -2.12 18.39 2.20
C LEU A 67 -0.97 17.44 2.54
N VAL A 68 -1.21 16.49 3.45
CA VAL A 68 -0.29 15.37 3.69
C VAL A 68 -0.31 14.41 2.48
N PRO A 69 0.81 14.17 1.77
CA PRO A 69 0.84 13.22 0.68
C PRO A 69 0.99 11.78 1.20
N ILE A 70 0.11 10.89 0.74
CA ILE A 70 0.30 9.44 0.81
C ILE A 70 1.04 9.03 -0.47
N ILE A 71 2.29 8.60 -0.29
CA ILE A 71 3.20 8.14 -1.35
C ILE A 71 2.97 6.64 -1.55
N GLU A 72 2.42 6.23 -2.69
CA GLU A 72 2.04 4.83 -2.97
C GLU A 72 2.83 4.26 -4.15
N PRO A 73 4.05 3.73 -3.93
CA PRO A 73 4.79 2.95 -4.93
C PRO A 73 4.35 1.48 -4.87
N GLU A 74 3.25 1.15 -5.53
CA GLU A 74 2.70 -0.21 -5.54
C GLU A 74 3.50 -1.12 -6.47
N ILE A 75 4.03 -2.22 -5.91
CA ILE A 75 4.52 -3.35 -6.69
C ILE A 75 3.39 -4.38 -6.75
N LEU A 76 2.95 -4.66 -7.98
CA LEU A 76 1.89 -5.63 -8.26
C LEU A 76 2.33 -7.05 -7.88
N MET A 77 1.36 -7.85 -7.42
CA MET A 77 1.59 -9.25 -7.05
C MET A 77 1.61 -10.21 -8.25
N ASP A 78 1.39 -9.73 -9.47
CA ASP A 78 1.37 -10.54 -10.69
C ASP A 78 2.66 -11.37 -10.88
N GLY A 79 2.50 -12.62 -11.31
CA GLY A 79 3.59 -13.54 -11.62
C GLY A 79 3.86 -14.57 -10.52
N ASP A 80 4.92 -15.37 -10.73
CA ASP A 80 5.29 -16.54 -9.92
C ASP A 80 6.55 -16.30 -9.07
N HIS A 81 6.99 -15.04 -8.94
CA HIS A 81 8.18 -14.67 -8.19
C HIS A 81 8.07 -15.03 -6.68
N THR A 82 9.21 -15.31 -6.05
CA THR A 82 9.25 -15.61 -4.61
C THR A 82 9.15 -14.34 -3.78
N ILE A 83 8.84 -14.49 -2.50
CA ILE A 83 8.81 -13.38 -1.54
C ILE A 83 10.18 -12.65 -1.43
N ASP A 84 11.30 -13.35 -1.62
CA ASP A 84 12.64 -12.75 -1.63
C ASP A 84 12.82 -11.78 -2.80
N ILE A 85 12.32 -12.13 -3.99
CA ILE A 85 12.35 -11.25 -5.17
C ILE A 85 11.46 -10.03 -4.93
N THR A 86 10.28 -10.21 -4.33
CA THR A 86 9.42 -9.08 -3.92
C THR A 86 10.16 -8.14 -2.98
N ALA A 87 10.86 -8.70 -1.98
CA ALA A 87 11.63 -7.92 -1.02
C ALA A 87 12.75 -7.13 -1.72
N GLU A 88 13.54 -7.78 -2.58
CA GLU A 88 14.63 -7.13 -3.32
C GLU A 88 14.13 -5.95 -4.17
N VAL A 89 13.04 -6.16 -4.92
CA VAL A 89 12.47 -5.12 -5.77
C VAL A 89 11.86 -4.00 -4.93
N GLN A 90 11.17 -4.31 -3.83
CA GLN A 90 10.65 -3.31 -2.90
C GLN A 90 11.77 -2.46 -2.29
N GLU A 91 12.87 -3.08 -1.84
CA GLU A 91 14.01 -2.34 -1.29
C GLU A 91 14.59 -1.35 -2.33
N LYS A 92 14.78 -1.82 -3.57
CA LYS A 92 15.28 -0.99 -4.67
C LYS A 92 14.35 0.20 -4.98
N VAL A 93 13.05 -0.04 -5.05
CA VAL A 93 12.04 1.00 -5.33
C VAL A 93 11.97 2.02 -4.20
N LEU A 94 11.88 1.56 -2.94
CA LEU A 94 11.74 2.45 -1.79
C LEU A 94 12.97 3.33 -1.59
N VAL A 95 14.18 2.80 -1.80
CA VAL A 95 15.42 3.59 -1.74
C VAL A 95 15.38 4.73 -2.77
N GLU A 96 14.98 4.45 -4.01
CA GLU A 96 14.91 5.50 -5.04
C GLU A 96 13.79 6.50 -4.76
N VAL A 97 12.64 6.07 -4.23
CA VAL A 97 11.54 6.94 -3.81
C VAL A 97 12.00 7.93 -2.74
N TYR A 98 12.65 7.47 -1.68
CA TYR A 98 13.10 8.37 -0.61
C TYR A 98 14.27 9.26 -1.02
N LYS A 99 15.15 8.77 -1.90
CA LYS A 99 16.17 9.61 -2.54
C LYS A 99 15.52 10.75 -3.34
N ALA A 100 14.54 10.45 -4.19
CA ALA A 100 13.81 11.46 -4.94
C ALA A 100 13.06 12.44 -4.02
N CYS A 101 12.45 11.96 -2.93
CA CYS A 101 11.81 12.82 -1.93
C CYS A 101 12.81 13.80 -1.30
N SER A 102 14.00 13.33 -0.94
CA SER A 102 15.07 14.19 -0.42
C SER A 102 15.49 15.25 -1.45
N GLU A 103 15.69 14.87 -2.72
CA GLU A 103 16.10 15.78 -3.78
C GLU A 103 15.02 16.84 -4.10
N ASN A 104 13.74 16.53 -3.87
CA ASN A 104 12.61 17.46 -4.04
C ASN A 104 12.27 18.24 -2.75
N ASN A 105 13.09 18.13 -1.69
CA ASN A 105 12.86 18.79 -0.40
C ASN A 105 11.48 18.50 0.20
N VAL A 106 11.07 17.23 0.16
CA VAL A 106 9.85 16.73 0.81
C VAL A 106 10.09 16.62 2.32
N PHE A 107 9.17 17.18 3.11
CA PHE A 107 9.21 17.11 4.58
C PHE A 107 8.64 15.77 5.07
N LEU A 108 9.49 14.79 5.39
CA LEU A 108 9.07 13.39 5.59
C LEU A 108 8.13 13.19 6.79
N GLU A 109 8.29 13.97 7.85
CA GLU A 109 7.41 13.95 9.04
C GLU A 109 5.95 14.33 8.69
N GLY A 110 5.77 15.04 7.58
CA GLY A 110 4.46 15.39 7.01
C GLY A 110 4.07 14.51 5.82
N THR A 111 4.51 13.25 5.76
CA THR A 111 4.14 12.27 4.71
C THR A 111 3.61 10.98 5.31
N LEU A 112 3.00 10.13 4.47
CA LEU A 112 2.70 8.74 4.78
C LEU A 112 3.16 7.85 3.63
N LEU A 113 3.63 6.65 3.93
CA LEU A 113 3.94 5.64 2.91
C LEU A 113 2.77 4.66 2.77
N LYS A 114 2.41 4.30 1.55
CA LYS A 114 1.45 3.23 1.25
C LYS A 114 2.08 2.19 0.32
N PRO A 115 2.84 1.23 0.86
CA PRO A 115 3.45 0.17 0.06
C PRO A 115 2.53 -1.07 0.04
N SER A 116 2.82 -2.01 -0.86
CA SER A 116 2.34 -3.39 -0.72
C SER A 116 3.04 -4.09 0.44
N MET A 117 2.38 -5.06 1.08
CA MET A 117 3.07 -6.03 1.92
C MET A 117 4.04 -6.87 1.07
N THR A 118 5.11 -7.38 1.66
CA THR A 118 6.06 -8.26 0.97
C THR A 118 5.49 -9.68 0.92
N VAL A 119 4.93 -10.05 -0.22
CA VAL A 119 4.27 -11.35 -0.45
C VAL A 119 4.88 -12.06 -1.66
N SER A 120 4.70 -13.38 -1.76
CA SER A 120 4.99 -14.11 -3.00
C SER A 120 4.05 -13.65 -4.12
N GLY A 121 4.49 -13.82 -5.37
CA GLY A 121 3.64 -13.60 -6.54
C GLY A 121 2.36 -14.44 -6.50
N ALA A 122 1.28 -13.93 -7.08
CA ALA A 122 -0.05 -14.53 -7.05
C ALA A 122 -0.07 -15.96 -7.63
N ASP A 123 0.78 -16.22 -8.63
CA ASP A 123 0.92 -17.51 -9.32
C ASP A 123 2.00 -18.41 -8.68
N ASN A 124 2.71 -17.94 -7.65
CA ASN A 124 3.71 -18.74 -6.96
C ASN A 124 3.03 -19.89 -6.20
N LYS A 125 3.48 -21.12 -6.47
CA LYS A 125 2.91 -22.34 -5.87
C LYS A 125 3.25 -22.50 -4.38
N ASN A 126 4.32 -21.86 -3.92
CA ASN A 126 4.83 -21.89 -2.55
C ASN A 126 4.64 -20.50 -1.91
N LYS A 127 3.38 -20.16 -1.60
CA LYS A 127 3.04 -18.89 -0.96
C LYS A 127 3.57 -18.85 0.47
N ALA A 128 4.21 -17.74 0.83
CA ALA A 128 4.68 -17.48 2.18
C ALA A 128 3.50 -17.42 3.17
N GLY A 129 3.71 -17.95 4.38
CA GLY A 129 2.74 -17.83 5.47
C GLY A 129 2.77 -16.45 6.13
N SER A 130 1.79 -16.16 7.00
CA SER A 130 1.66 -14.86 7.68
C SER A 130 2.92 -14.43 8.45
N GLU A 131 3.56 -15.35 9.17
CA GLU A 131 4.79 -15.10 9.93
C GLU A 131 5.96 -14.68 9.03
N GLU A 132 6.10 -15.31 7.86
CA GLU A 132 7.16 -15.03 6.90
C GLU A 132 6.89 -13.70 6.19
N VAL A 133 5.65 -13.46 5.76
CA VAL A 133 5.19 -12.18 5.19
C VAL A 133 5.46 -11.04 6.16
N ALA A 134 5.09 -11.19 7.44
CA ALA A 134 5.28 -10.17 8.45
C ALA A 134 6.76 -9.85 8.67
N LYS A 135 7.59 -10.87 8.88
CA LYS A 135 9.05 -10.69 9.07
C LYS A 135 9.70 -10.05 7.85
N MET A 136 9.35 -10.50 6.65
CA MET A 136 9.93 -9.97 5.43
C MET A 136 9.52 -8.50 5.22
N THR A 137 8.23 -8.21 5.39
CA THR A 137 7.69 -6.85 5.24
C THR A 137 8.35 -5.88 6.23
N VAL A 138 8.37 -6.23 7.52
CA VAL A 138 8.98 -5.38 8.56
C VAL A 138 10.47 -5.20 8.32
N ARG A 139 11.19 -6.24 7.89
CA ARG A 139 12.61 -6.15 7.53
C ARG A 139 12.83 -5.18 6.37
N THR A 140 12.08 -5.33 5.29
CA THR A 140 12.16 -4.46 4.10
C THR A 140 11.86 -3.01 4.46
N MET A 141 10.80 -2.75 5.23
CA MET A 141 10.50 -1.38 5.67
C MET A 141 11.62 -0.79 6.54
N ASN A 142 12.14 -1.54 7.52
CA ASN A 142 13.23 -1.08 8.39
C ASN A 142 14.55 -0.80 7.65
N ARG A 143 14.77 -1.42 6.48
CA ARG A 143 15.96 -1.18 5.65
C ARG A 143 15.87 0.09 4.81
N CYS A 144 14.65 0.54 4.49
CA CYS A 144 14.45 1.54 3.44
C CYS A 144 13.71 2.79 3.91
N VAL A 145 12.83 2.69 4.91
CA VAL A 145 11.98 3.80 5.34
C VAL A 145 12.70 4.63 6.40
N PRO A 146 12.95 5.93 6.16
CA PRO A 146 13.52 6.81 7.18
C PRO A 146 12.61 6.89 8.42
N ALA A 147 13.21 6.91 9.61
CA ALA A 147 12.49 6.97 10.88
C ALA A 147 11.64 8.24 11.09
N SER A 148 11.88 9.29 10.29
CA SER A 148 11.06 10.51 10.28
C SER A 148 9.67 10.30 9.67
N VAL A 149 9.45 9.23 8.88
CA VAL A 149 8.13 8.92 8.34
C VAL A 149 7.25 8.38 9.48
N PRO A 150 6.12 9.05 9.80
CA PRO A 150 5.35 8.73 10.99
C PRO A 150 4.54 7.44 10.86
N GLY A 151 4.17 7.03 9.64
CA GLY A 151 3.37 5.83 9.46
C GLY A 151 3.41 5.22 8.07
N ILE A 152 3.25 3.90 8.05
CA ILE A 152 3.15 3.04 6.87
C ILE A 152 1.73 2.46 6.85
N MET A 153 0.98 2.79 5.82
CA MET A 153 -0.44 2.48 5.64
C MET A 153 -0.56 1.45 4.51
N PHE A 154 -0.39 0.15 4.80
CA PHE A 154 -0.32 -0.88 3.76
C PHE A 154 -1.55 -0.90 2.86
N LEU A 155 -1.34 -1.10 1.56
CA LEU A 155 -2.41 -1.48 0.63
C LEU A 155 -2.65 -3.00 0.70
N SER A 156 -3.89 -3.43 0.50
CA SER A 156 -4.22 -4.86 0.53
C SER A 156 -3.87 -5.59 -0.76
N GLY A 157 -3.69 -4.88 -1.87
CA GLY A 157 -3.46 -5.50 -3.17
C GLY A 157 -4.61 -6.46 -3.51
N GLY A 158 -4.27 -7.68 -3.93
CA GLY A 158 -5.20 -8.79 -4.19
C GLY A 158 -5.35 -9.79 -3.03
N LEU A 159 -4.87 -9.47 -1.82
CA LEU A 159 -5.09 -10.30 -0.63
C LEU A 159 -6.59 -10.42 -0.33
N THR A 160 -7.00 -11.55 0.24
CA THR A 160 -8.35 -11.69 0.81
C THR A 160 -8.56 -10.70 1.94
N GLU A 161 -9.83 -10.44 2.31
CA GLU A 161 -10.13 -9.59 3.47
C GLU A 161 -9.45 -10.12 4.74
N GLU A 162 -9.45 -11.45 4.93
CA GLU A 162 -8.89 -12.11 6.10
C GLU A 162 -7.36 -12.09 6.11
N ASP A 163 -6.71 -12.43 5.00
CA ASP A 163 -5.24 -12.41 4.91
C ASP A 163 -4.69 -11.01 5.17
N ALA A 164 -5.35 -9.97 4.65
CA ALA A 164 -4.95 -8.59 4.87
C ALA A 164 -4.99 -8.18 6.36
N SER A 165 -5.96 -8.69 7.13
CA SER A 165 -6.04 -8.46 8.58
C SER A 165 -5.05 -9.32 9.34
N VAL A 166 -4.93 -10.61 9.01
CA VAL A 166 -4.01 -11.54 9.67
C VAL A 166 -2.56 -11.09 9.47
N TYR A 167 -2.15 -10.71 8.26
CA TYR A 167 -0.77 -10.29 8.00
C TYR A 167 -0.45 -8.97 8.70
N LEU A 168 -1.37 -8.00 8.71
CA LEU A 168 -1.21 -6.77 9.46
C LEU A 168 -1.08 -7.03 10.97
N ASN A 169 -1.92 -7.93 11.50
CA ASN A 169 -1.86 -8.32 12.90
C ASN A 169 -0.51 -8.97 13.24
N THR A 170 -0.10 -9.97 12.46
CA THR A 170 1.19 -10.65 12.67
C THR A 170 2.36 -9.69 12.58
N MET A 171 2.31 -8.67 11.70
CA MET A 171 3.28 -7.58 11.74
C MET A 171 3.27 -6.89 13.10
N ASN A 172 2.15 -6.35 13.57
CA ASN A 172 2.11 -5.63 14.84
C ASN A 172 2.32 -6.49 16.09
N SER A 173 2.22 -7.82 15.99
CA SER A 173 2.50 -8.74 17.11
C SER A 173 3.98 -9.16 17.23
N ILE A 174 4.83 -8.88 16.25
CA ILE A 174 6.27 -9.20 16.33
C ILE A 174 7.08 -8.02 16.86
N GLU A 175 8.26 -8.30 17.41
CA GLU A 175 9.14 -7.25 17.94
C GLU A 175 9.61 -6.29 16.83
N HIS A 176 9.45 -4.99 17.08
CA HIS A 176 9.82 -3.92 16.16
C HIS A 176 10.94 -3.05 16.74
N LYS A 177 11.87 -2.64 15.86
CA LYS A 177 12.91 -1.66 16.20
C LYS A 177 12.49 -0.22 15.91
N SER A 178 11.52 -0.02 15.02
CA SER A 178 11.02 1.30 14.63
C SER A 178 9.79 1.68 15.44
N SER A 179 9.63 2.98 15.71
CA SER A 179 8.41 3.57 16.27
C SER A 179 7.39 3.97 15.21
N THR A 180 7.70 3.78 13.91
CA THR A 180 6.78 4.07 12.80
C THR A 180 5.54 3.19 12.92
N SER A 181 4.34 3.81 12.87
CA SER A 181 3.09 3.06 12.95
C SER A 181 2.86 2.19 11.71
N LEU A 182 2.49 0.92 11.91
CA LEU A 182 2.11 -0.01 10.85
C LEU A 182 0.59 -0.21 10.87
N THR A 183 -0.11 0.29 9.86
CA THR A 183 -1.58 0.18 9.77
C THR A 183 -2.03 0.04 8.32
N PHE A 184 -3.30 0.25 8.02
CA PHE A 184 -3.93 -0.08 6.75
C PHE A 184 -4.46 1.13 5.97
N SER A 185 -4.40 1.03 4.65
CA SER A 185 -5.14 1.87 3.70
C SER A 185 -5.81 0.97 2.66
N TYR A 186 -6.86 0.28 3.09
CA TYR A 186 -7.51 -0.78 2.32
C TYR A 186 -8.72 -0.29 1.52
N GLY A 187 -8.84 -0.83 0.30
CA GLY A 187 -10.04 -0.72 -0.53
C GLY A 187 -10.79 -2.04 -0.50
N ARG A 188 -10.45 -2.96 -1.42
CA ARG A 188 -11.07 -4.29 -1.54
C ARG A 188 -11.15 -5.06 -0.21
N ALA A 189 -10.08 -5.08 0.58
CA ALA A 189 -10.03 -5.81 1.86
C ALA A 189 -10.94 -5.24 2.98
N LEU A 190 -11.54 -4.06 2.78
CA LEU A 190 -12.57 -3.50 3.67
C LEU A 190 -13.98 -3.57 3.06
N GLN A 191 -14.09 -3.66 1.74
CA GLN A 191 -15.32 -3.38 1.02
C GLN A 191 -15.94 -4.61 0.34
N GLN A 192 -15.22 -5.71 0.13
CA GLN A 192 -15.75 -6.86 -0.60
C GLN A 192 -17.02 -7.41 0.06
N SER A 193 -16.96 -7.76 1.34
CA SER A 193 -18.13 -8.26 2.09
C SER A 193 -19.24 -7.22 2.18
N CYS A 194 -18.88 -5.94 2.33
CA CYS A 194 -19.84 -4.83 2.35
C CYS A 194 -20.63 -4.76 1.04
N LEU A 195 -19.95 -4.82 -0.12
CA LEU A 195 -20.59 -4.75 -1.43
C LEU A 195 -21.47 -5.97 -1.68
N GLN A 196 -21.02 -7.17 -1.30
CA GLN A 196 -21.78 -8.41 -1.42
C GLN A 196 -23.04 -8.40 -0.54
N ALA A 197 -22.91 -7.97 0.71
CA ALA A 197 -24.04 -7.91 1.65
C ALA A 197 -25.04 -6.82 1.27
N TRP A 198 -24.55 -5.65 0.82
CA TRP A 198 -25.42 -4.56 0.37
C TRP A 198 -26.22 -4.94 -0.87
N ASN A 199 -25.57 -5.56 -1.87
CA ASN A 199 -26.18 -5.98 -3.13
C ASN A 199 -27.08 -4.91 -3.78
N GLY A 200 -26.72 -3.64 -3.63
CA GLY A 200 -27.45 -2.49 -4.15
C GLY A 200 -28.71 -2.07 -3.39
N ASN A 201 -29.12 -2.76 -2.32
CA ASN A 201 -30.36 -2.42 -1.59
C ASN A 201 -30.32 -2.60 -0.06
N ASP A 202 -29.58 -3.56 0.49
CA ASP A 202 -29.59 -3.85 1.92
C ASP A 202 -28.52 -3.05 2.67
N ILE A 203 -28.85 -1.79 2.98
CA ILE A 203 -27.92 -0.85 3.62
C ILE A 203 -27.44 -1.37 4.98
N GLU A 204 -28.32 -1.99 5.77
CA GLU A 204 -27.98 -2.48 7.11
C GLU A 204 -26.99 -3.66 7.03
N ALA A 205 -27.23 -4.61 6.13
CA ALA A 205 -26.31 -5.72 5.92
C ALA A 205 -24.94 -5.24 5.42
N GLY A 206 -24.91 -4.29 4.48
CA GLY A 206 -23.68 -3.66 4.00
C GLY A 206 -22.89 -2.97 5.12
N GLN A 207 -23.55 -2.13 5.91
CA GLN A 207 -22.92 -1.44 7.04
C GLN A 207 -22.38 -2.40 8.09
N LYS A 208 -23.12 -3.45 8.42
CA LYS A 208 -22.69 -4.49 9.37
C LYS A 208 -21.43 -5.21 8.89
N ALA A 209 -21.39 -5.58 7.60
CA ALA A 209 -20.23 -6.23 7.00
C ALA A 209 -19.00 -5.30 6.94
N LEU A 210 -19.20 -4.02 6.57
CA LEU A 210 -18.13 -3.02 6.63
C LEU A 210 -17.58 -2.87 8.04
N MET A 211 -18.45 -2.78 9.05
CA MET A 211 -17.99 -2.58 10.42
C MET A 211 -17.21 -3.76 10.98
N ALA A 212 -17.58 -4.99 10.60
CA ALA A 212 -16.78 -6.16 10.93
C ALA A 212 -15.34 -6.05 10.41
N ARG A 213 -15.16 -5.64 9.15
CA ARG A 213 -13.80 -5.47 8.59
C ARG A 213 -13.07 -4.26 9.16
N CYS A 214 -13.76 -3.19 9.50
CA CYS A 214 -13.17 -2.06 10.23
C CYS A 214 -12.65 -2.49 11.62
N GLN A 215 -13.44 -3.27 12.37
CA GLN A 215 -13.05 -3.78 13.69
C GLN A 215 -11.84 -4.71 13.58
N ALA A 216 -11.88 -5.66 12.64
CA ALA A 216 -10.77 -6.60 12.40
C ALA A 216 -9.45 -5.87 12.15
N ASN A 217 -9.47 -4.86 11.27
CA ASN A 217 -8.26 -4.13 10.90
C ASN A 217 -7.83 -3.13 11.99
N SER A 218 -8.76 -2.62 12.79
CA SER A 218 -8.43 -1.81 13.98
C SER A 218 -7.65 -2.65 15.00
N GLU A 219 -8.12 -3.85 15.32
CA GLU A 219 -7.44 -4.78 16.23
C GLU A 219 -6.10 -5.26 15.63
N ALA A 220 -6.06 -5.50 14.31
CA ALA A 220 -4.84 -5.90 13.62
C ALA A 220 -3.76 -4.80 13.66
N SER A 221 -4.16 -3.52 13.69
CA SER A 221 -3.23 -2.40 13.80
C SER A 221 -2.56 -2.29 15.18
N THR A 222 -3.08 -2.99 16.19
CA THR A 222 -2.50 -3.07 17.54
C THR A 222 -1.94 -4.45 17.88
N GLY A 223 -2.04 -5.42 16.97
CA GLY A 223 -1.56 -6.78 17.17
C GLY A 223 -2.51 -7.65 18.01
N ASP A 224 -3.77 -7.23 18.17
CA ASP A 224 -4.78 -7.86 19.04
C ASP A 224 -5.86 -8.65 18.26
N TYR A 225 -5.80 -8.67 16.93
CA TYR A 225 -6.79 -9.38 16.11
C TYR A 225 -6.63 -10.89 16.22
N VAL A 226 -7.75 -11.58 16.49
CA VAL A 226 -7.84 -13.04 16.46
C VAL A 226 -8.41 -13.47 15.10
N ALA A 227 -7.66 -14.28 14.35
CA ALA A 227 -8.09 -14.77 13.03
C ALA A 227 -9.48 -15.42 13.09
N GLY A 228 -10.37 -15.04 12.16
CA GLY A 228 -11.75 -15.50 12.08
C GLY A 228 -12.71 -14.91 13.13
N SER A 229 -12.27 -14.00 14.00
CA SER A 229 -13.15 -13.36 15.00
C SER A 229 -14.17 -12.39 14.41
N GLN A 230 -13.90 -11.87 13.21
CA GLN A 230 -14.81 -11.02 12.45
C GLN A 230 -15.15 -11.68 11.11
N PRO A 231 -16.40 -11.55 10.61
CA PRO A 231 -16.76 -12.10 9.32
C PRO A 231 -15.94 -11.46 8.19
N SER A 232 -15.62 -12.25 7.17
CA SER A 232 -14.91 -11.87 5.95
C SER A 232 -15.34 -12.73 4.78
N SER A 233 -15.24 -12.16 3.59
CA SER A 233 -15.30 -12.90 2.34
C SER A 233 -13.99 -13.66 2.16
N GLN A 234 -14.12 -14.92 1.73
CA GLN A 234 -12.99 -15.79 1.39
C GLN A 234 -12.67 -15.73 -0.11
N ASP A 235 -13.37 -14.88 -0.86
CA ASP A 235 -13.14 -14.72 -2.29
C ASP A 235 -11.76 -14.11 -2.54
N THR A 236 -11.08 -14.61 -3.58
CA THR A 236 -9.86 -13.98 -4.05
C THR A 236 -10.16 -12.56 -4.52
N LEU A 237 -9.36 -11.59 -4.07
CA LEU A 237 -9.45 -10.20 -4.51
C LEU A 237 -8.41 -9.87 -5.59
N PHE A 238 -7.61 -10.85 -6.01
CA PHE A 238 -6.60 -10.65 -7.04
C PHE A 238 -7.23 -10.51 -8.42
N GLU A 239 -6.77 -9.50 -9.15
CA GLU A 239 -7.09 -9.26 -10.54
C GLU A 239 -5.79 -8.91 -11.26
N ALA A 240 -5.45 -9.67 -12.29
CA ALA A 240 -4.19 -9.51 -13.02
C ALA A 240 -4.12 -8.12 -13.69
N GLY A 241 -2.98 -7.45 -13.53
CA GLY A 241 -2.73 -6.13 -14.10
C GLY A 241 -3.69 -5.04 -13.60
N TYR A 242 -4.15 -5.14 -12.34
CA TYR A 242 -5.19 -4.26 -11.79
C TYR A 242 -4.94 -2.76 -12.00
N LYS A 243 -5.89 -2.12 -12.68
CA LYS A 243 -5.98 -0.67 -12.89
C LYS A 243 -7.24 -0.14 -12.21
N TYR A 244 -7.10 1.01 -11.54
CA TYR A 244 -8.24 1.75 -10.99
C TYR A 244 -9.07 2.40 -12.09
#